data_AF-A0A417FPH9-F1
#
_entry.id   AF-A0A417FPH9-F1
#
_cell.length_a   1.000
_cell.length_b   1.000
_cell.length_c   1.000
_cell.angle_alpha   90.00
_cell.angle_beta   90.00
_cell.angle_gamma   90.00
#
_symmetry.space_group_name_H-M   'P 1'
#
loop_
_entity.id
_entity.type
_entity.pdbx_description
1 polymer ?
#
loop_
_entity_poly.entity_id
_entity_poly.type
_entity_poly.pdbx_seq_one_letter_code
_entity_poly.pdbx_strand_id
1 'polypeptide(L)'
;MKYNKRKRLFLVLAIIWMIMIFGFSSRNGDLSGEDSGRVGRLVGEWFVPGFDEWSEVKQNAFVDKVDFPIRKTAHATEYAVLGTLIFGVTYEIQRKKRYIVGIPWLCGTIYAATDEIHQLFVPGRSGQVRDVLIDSCGAFIGVMLATWMVSRREKKRSTK
;
A
#
# COMPACT_ATOMS: atom_id res chain seq x y z
N MET A 1 21.45 -4.93 -22.80
CA MET A 1 21.93 -4.30 -21.54
C MET A 1 20.95 -3.34 -20.85
N LYS A 2 20.19 -2.48 -21.56
CA LYS A 2 19.24 -1.51 -20.93
C LYS A 2 18.14 -2.18 -20.08
N TYR A 3 17.66 -3.36 -20.51
CA TYR A 3 16.71 -4.22 -19.80
C TYR A 3 17.06 -4.45 -18.32
N ASN A 4 18.31 -4.84 -18.06
CA ASN A 4 18.78 -5.16 -16.72
C ASN A 4 18.83 -3.94 -15.80
N LYS A 5 19.02 -2.72 -16.33
CA LYS A 5 19.10 -1.51 -15.50
C LYS A 5 17.73 -1.13 -14.95
N ARG A 6 16.67 -1.12 -15.78
CA ARG A 6 15.31 -0.78 -15.32
C ARG A 6 14.80 -1.81 -14.32
N LYS A 7 14.93 -3.10 -14.65
CA LYS A 7 14.54 -4.19 -13.74
C LYS A 7 15.25 -4.10 -12.40
N ARG A 8 16.57 -3.85 -12.39
CA ARG A 8 17.34 -3.67 -11.15
C ARG A 8 16.85 -2.46 -10.34
N LEU A 9 16.56 -1.33 -11.00
CA LEU A 9 16.01 -0.16 -10.33
C LEU A 9 14.69 -0.49 -9.61
N PHE A 10 13.72 -1.08 -10.31
CA PHE A 10 12.45 -1.47 -9.69
C PHE A 10 12.62 -2.51 -8.59
N LEU A 11 13.57 -3.43 -8.74
CA LEU A 11 13.87 -4.42 -7.70
C LEU A 11 14.42 -3.76 -6.43
N VAL A 12 15.38 -2.84 -6.57
CA VAL A 12 15.93 -2.09 -5.44
C VAL A 12 14.84 -1.25 -4.77
N LEU A 13 14.01 -0.55 -5.56
CA LEU A 13 12.89 0.22 -5.03
C LEU A 13 11.86 -0.67 -4.32
N ALA A 14 11.54 -1.85 -4.87
CA ALA A 14 10.64 -2.81 -4.24
C ALA A 14 11.19 -3.30 -2.91
N ILE A 15 12.48 -3.63 -2.83
CA ILE A 15 13.14 -4.06 -1.57
C ILE A 15 13.10 -2.94 -0.54
N ILE A 16 13.46 -1.71 -0.91
CA ILE A 16 13.38 -0.54 0.00
C ILE A 16 11.95 -0.35 0.49
N TRP A 17 10.96 -0.49 -0.39
CA TRP A 17 9.55 -0.35 -0.05
C TRP A 17 9.07 -1.45 0.89
N MET A 18 9.48 -2.70 0.67
CA MET A 18 9.21 -3.81 1.59
C MET A 18 9.82 -3.56 2.97
N ILE A 19 11.05 -3.05 3.04
CA ILE A 19 11.68 -2.68 4.33
C ILE A 19 10.86 -1.58 5.03
N MET A 20 10.35 -0.61 4.28
CA MET A 20 9.47 0.44 4.83
C MET A 20 8.17 -0.16 5.40
N ILE A 21 7.45 -0.99 4.63
CA ILE A 21 6.21 -1.65 5.08
C ILE A 21 6.47 -2.44 6.35
N PHE A 22 7.52 -3.25 6.35
CA PHE A 22 7.92 -4.03 7.52
C PHE A 22 8.20 -3.12 8.73
N GLY A 23 8.89 -1.99 8.53
CA GLY A 23 9.15 -1.01 9.59
C GLY A 23 7.87 -0.40 10.19
N PHE A 24 6.84 -0.14 9.38
CA PHE A 24 5.52 0.29 9.89
C PHE A 24 4.78 -0.84 10.60
N SER A 25 4.87 -2.07 10.08
CA SER A 25 4.27 -3.27 10.66
C SER A 25 4.90 -3.66 12.01
N SER A 26 6.19 -3.42 12.21
CA SER A 26 6.89 -3.68 13.49
C SER A 26 6.53 -2.70 14.60
N ARG A 27 5.79 -1.61 14.31
CA ARG A 27 5.29 -0.70 15.36
C ARG A 27 4.15 -1.36 16.12
N ASN A 28 4.24 -1.32 17.45
CA ASN A 28 3.19 -1.79 18.35
C ASN A 28 1.85 -1.04 18.12
N GLY A 29 0.77 -1.58 18.67
CA GLY A 29 -0.58 -1.02 18.51
C GLY A 29 -0.68 0.45 18.91
N ASP A 30 -0.04 0.84 20.01
CA ASP A 30 -0.11 2.20 20.55
C ASP A 30 0.59 3.22 19.65
N LEU A 31 1.82 2.94 19.22
CA LEU A 31 2.57 3.82 18.30
C LEU A 31 1.86 3.92 16.95
N SER A 32 1.30 2.81 16.47
CA SER A 32 0.49 2.82 15.26
C SER A 32 -0.75 3.68 15.38
N GLY A 33 -1.43 3.63 16.52
CA GLY A 33 -2.60 4.45 16.80
C GLY A 33 -2.26 5.93 16.92
N GLU A 34 -1.07 6.26 17.45
CA GLU A 34 -0.58 7.64 17.49
C GLU A 34 -0.33 8.20 16.08
N ASP A 35 0.29 7.41 15.19
CA ASP A 35 0.55 7.81 13.80
C ASP A 35 -0.75 8.11 13.05
N SER A 36 -1.72 7.19 13.10
CA SER A 36 -3.03 7.38 12.47
C SER A 36 -3.85 8.45 13.15
N GLY A 37 -3.70 8.64 14.46
CA GLY A 37 -4.35 9.70 15.22
C GLY A 37 -3.90 11.10 14.78
N ARG A 38 -2.61 11.28 14.50
CA ARG A 38 -2.07 12.52 13.91
C ARG A 38 -2.68 12.80 12.54
N VAL A 39 -2.77 11.77 11.69
CA VAL A 39 -3.43 11.91 10.37
C VAL A 39 -4.93 12.20 10.54
N GLY A 40 -5.59 11.58 11.51
CA GLY A 40 -7.00 11.81 11.82
C GLY A 40 -7.30 13.24 12.22
N ARG A 41 -6.42 13.88 12.99
CA ARG A 41 -6.51 15.31 13.31
C ARG A 41 -6.39 16.20 12.07
N LEU A 42 -5.39 15.96 11.23
CA LEU A 42 -5.23 16.69 9.96
C LEU A 42 -6.45 16.53 9.05
N VAL A 43 -7.06 15.34 9.00
CA VAL A 43 -8.31 15.11 8.28
C VAL A 43 -9.45 15.94 8.88
N GLY A 44 -9.55 16.02 10.20
CA GLY A 44 -10.51 16.89 10.88
C GLY A 44 -10.32 18.36 10.50
N GLU A 45 -9.10 18.87 10.64
CA GLU A 45 -8.74 20.26 10.32
C GLU A 45 -9.07 20.65 8.87
N TRP A 46 -8.81 19.76 7.90
CA TRP A 46 -9.00 20.07 6.49
C TRP A 46 -10.43 19.90 5.98
N PHE A 47 -11.19 18.97 6.56
CA PHE A 47 -12.48 18.55 5.99
C PHE A 47 -13.67 18.81 6.90
N VAL A 48 -13.47 19.13 8.18
CA VAL A 48 -14.55 19.39 9.14
C VAL A 48 -14.55 20.86 9.54
N PRO A 49 -15.55 21.66 9.08
CA PRO A 49 -15.62 23.07 9.44
C PRO A 49 -15.72 23.29 10.96
N GLY A 50 -14.88 24.17 11.50
CA GLY A 50 -14.83 24.48 12.93
C GLY A 50 -14.29 23.34 13.80
N PHE A 51 -13.53 22.38 13.23
CA PHE A 51 -12.92 21.29 13.99
C PHE A 51 -12.05 21.80 15.15
N ASP A 52 -11.26 22.85 14.91
CA ASP A 52 -10.37 23.46 15.91
C ASP A 52 -11.11 24.11 17.08
N GLU A 53 -12.38 24.46 16.89
CA GLU A 53 -13.24 25.05 17.93
C GLU A 53 -13.95 23.97 18.77
N TRP A 54 -13.84 22.69 18.41
CA TRP A 54 -14.46 21.61 19.16
C TRP A 54 -13.72 21.37 20.49
N SER A 55 -14.44 20.83 21.47
CA SER A 55 -13.78 20.34 22.69
C SER A 55 -12.84 19.17 22.37
N GLU A 56 -11.78 19.05 23.16
CA GLU A 56 -10.79 17.97 23.02
C GLU A 56 -11.44 16.58 23.00
N VAL A 57 -12.46 16.37 23.85
CA VAL A 57 -13.25 15.13 23.88
C VAL A 57 -13.91 14.83 22.53
N LYS A 58 -14.47 15.85 21.88
CA LYS A 58 -15.16 15.69 20.60
C LYS A 58 -14.17 15.50 19.44
N GLN A 59 -13.01 16.15 19.50
CA GLN A 59 -11.92 15.93 18.53
C GLN A 59 -11.37 14.51 18.65
N ASN A 60 -11.08 14.03 19.86
CA ASN A 60 -10.58 12.67 20.07
C ASN A 60 -11.61 11.61 19.63
N ALA A 61 -12.89 11.81 19.93
CA ALA A 61 -13.95 10.90 19.45
C ALA A 61 -14.04 10.85 17.91
N PHE A 62 -13.76 11.96 17.21
CA PHE A 62 -13.67 11.96 15.75
C PHE A 62 -12.43 11.19 15.28
N VAL A 63 -11.27 11.44 15.89
CA VAL A 63 -10.01 10.77 15.56
C VAL A 63 -10.15 9.24 15.71
N ASP A 64 -10.71 8.77 16.82
CA ASP A 64 -10.95 7.34 17.07
C ASP A 64 -11.87 6.72 16.00
N LYS A 65 -12.87 7.48 15.53
CA LYS A 65 -13.78 7.04 14.48
C LYS A 65 -13.09 6.91 13.12
N VAL A 66 -12.13 7.78 12.82
CA VAL A 66 -11.39 7.78 11.54
C VAL A 66 -10.10 6.96 11.58
N ASP A 67 -9.65 6.51 12.75
CA ASP A 67 -8.44 5.68 12.93
C ASP A 67 -8.46 4.45 12.00
N PHE A 68 -9.51 3.64 12.13
CA PHE A 68 -9.65 2.41 11.35
C PHE A 68 -9.58 2.65 9.83
N PRO A 69 -10.41 3.53 9.22
CA PRO A 69 -10.34 3.76 7.78
C PRO A 69 -9.01 4.38 7.33
N ILE A 70 -8.38 5.24 8.13
CA ILE A 70 -7.05 5.81 7.82
C ILE A 70 -6.02 4.68 7.75
N ARG A 71 -5.95 3.81 8.74
CA ARG A 71 -5.00 2.70 8.76
C ARG A 71 -5.21 1.73 7.60
N LYS A 72 -6.45 1.36 7.30
CA LYS A 72 -6.75 0.44 6.18
C LYS A 72 -6.43 1.05 4.81
N THR A 73 -6.66 2.35 4.63
CA THR A 73 -6.30 3.02 3.38
C THR A 73 -4.79 3.25 3.24
N ALA A 74 -4.08 3.49 4.34
CA ALA A 74 -2.62 3.57 4.36
C ALA A 74 -2.00 2.25 3.88
N HIS A 75 -2.36 1.12 4.51
CA HIS A 75 -1.86 -0.20 4.10
C HIS A 75 -2.25 -0.55 2.66
N ALA A 76 -3.52 -0.38 2.27
CA ALA A 76 -3.92 -0.61 0.88
C ALA A 76 -3.10 0.22 -0.13
N THR A 77 -2.72 1.46 0.24
CA THR A 77 -1.87 2.32 -0.60
C THR A 77 -0.42 1.83 -0.64
N GLU A 78 0.14 1.40 0.49
CA GLU A 78 1.47 0.78 0.57
C GLU A 78 1.57 -0.43 -0.35
N TYR A 79 0.56 -1.30 -0.32
CA TYR A 79 0.51 -2.47 -1.18
C TYR A 79 0.23 -2.12 -2.64
N ALA A 80 -0.51 -1.05 -2.94
CA ALA A 80 -0.66 -0.55 -4.31
C ALA A 80 0.67 -0.07 -4.91
N VAL A 81 1.48 0.63 -4.13
CA VAL A 81 2.84 1.01 -4.54
C VAL A 81 3.70 -0.23 -4.72
N LEU A 82 3.66 -1.19 -3.78
CA LEU A 82 4.41 -2.44 -3.89
C LEU A 82 4.03 -3.23 -5.16
N GLY A 83 2.74 -3.41 -5.43
CA GLY A 83 2.24 -4.08 -6.64
C GLY A 83 2.73 -3.41 -7.92
N THR A 84 2.76 -2.08 -7.95
CA THR A 84 3.33 -1.29 -9.07
C THR A 84 4.82 -1.55 -9.25
N LEU A 85 5.59 -1.61 -8.16
CA LEU A 85 7.03 -1.87 -8.19
C LEU A 85 7.34 -3.30 -8.67
N ILE A 86 6.64 -4.30 -8.15
CA ILE A 86 6.79 -5.70 -8.57
C ILE A 86 6.37 -5.88 -10.03
N PHE A 87 5.33 -5.18 -10.49
CA PHE A 87 4.99 -5.13 -11.91
C PHE A 87 6.17 -4.59 -12.73
N GLY A 88 6.83 -3.52 -12.29
CA GLY A 88 8.02 -2.97 -12.96
C GLY A 88 9.19 -3.97 -13.08
N VAL A 89 9.33 -4.87 -12.11
CA VAL A 89 10.32 -5.98 -12.12
C VAL A 89 9.93 -7.08 -13.09
N THR A 90 8.64 -7.43 -13.17
CA THR A 90 8.15 -8.63 -13.85
C THR A 90 7.62 -8.40 -15.27
N TYR A 91 7.22 -7.16 -15.61
CA TYR A 91 6.52 -6.82 -16.85
C TYR A 91 7.17 -7.40 -18.12
N GLU A 92 8.47 -7.22 -18.27
CA GLU A 92 9.22 -7.63 -19.48
C GLU A 92 9.66 -9.10 -19.46
N ILE A 93 9.49 -9.80 -18.34
CA ILE A 93 9.74 -11.25 -18.24
C ILE A 93 8.57 -12.02 -18.87
N GLN A 94 7.36 -11.48 -18.74
CA GLN A 94 6.13 -12.20 -19.03
C GLN A 94 5.65 -11.98 -20.46
N ARG A 95 5.40 -13.07 -21.20
CA ARG A 95 4.87 -13.00 -22.57
C ARG A 95 3.35 -13.08 -22.65
N LYS A 96 2.70 -13.67 -21.64
CA LYS A 96 1.23 -13.82 -21.60
C LYS A 96 0.61 -12.75 -20.70
N LYS A 97 -0.42 -12.07 -21.20
CA LYS A 97 -1.12 -10.97 -20.49
C LYS A 97 -1.59 -11.35 -19.09
N ARG A 98 -2.08 -12.59 -18.89
CA ARG A 98 -2.50 -13.07 -17.56
C ARG A 98 -1.37 -13.09 -16.52
N TYR A 99 -0.13 -13.34 -16.94
CA TYR A 99 1.02 -13.39 -16.03
C TYR A 99 1.63 -12.02 -15.76
N ILE A 100 1.45 -11.06 -16.67
CA ILE A 100 1.80 -9.65 -16.46
C ILE A 100 1.09 -9.09 -15.22
N VAL A 101 -0.15 -9.54 -14.98
CA VAL A 101 -0.97 -9.11 -13.86
C VAL A 101 -0.86 -10.08 -12.68
N GLY A 102 -1.02 -11.38 -12.95
CA GLY A 102 -1.19 -12.39 -11.89
C GLY A 102 0.04 -12.58 -11.03
N ILE A 103 1.25 -12.52 -11.60
CA ILE A 103 2.49 -12.71 -10.83
C ILE A 103 2.74 -11.56 -9.85
N PRO A 104 2.79 -10.28 -10.27
CA PRO A 104 3.04 -9.20 -9.32
C PRO A 104 1.95 -9.08 -8.25
N TRP A 105 0.69 -9.33 -8.61
CA TRP A 105 -0.40 -9.39 -7.64
C TRP A 105 -0.20 -10.51 -6.62
N LEU A 106 0.07 -11.74 -7.08
CA LEU A 106 0.30 -12.88 -6.19
C LEU A 106 1.50 -12.66 -5.26
N CYS A 107 2.60 -12.09 -5.78
CA CYS A 107 3.75 -11.74 -4.95
C CYS A 107 3.38 -10.70 -3.87
N GLY A 108 2.59 -9.68 -4.22
CA GLY A 108 2.09 -8.70 -3.27
C GLY A 108 1.19 -9.32 -2.21
N THR A 109 0.27 -10.21 -2.60
CA THR A 109 -0.62 -10.95 -1.68
C THR A 109 0.14 -11.87 -0.75
N ILE A 110 1.15 -12.60 -1.24
CA ILE A 110 2.00 -13.43 -0.39
C ILE A 110 2.74 -12.55 0.63
N TYR A 111 3.25 -11.41 0.20
CA TYR A 111 3.91 -10.48 1.12
C TYR A 111 2.95 -9.92 2.17
N ALA A 112 1.72 -9.55 1.78
CA ALA A 112 0.67 -9.12 2.71
C ALA A 112 0.36 -10.20 3.76
N ALA A 113 0.25 -11.45 3.34
CA ALA A 113 0.07 -12.56 4.27
C ALA A 113 1.26 -12.70 5.24
N THR A 114 2.49 -12.53 4.75
CA THR A 114 3.67 -12.59 5.63
C THR A 114 3.74 -11.43 6.62
N ASP A 115 3.29 -10.24 6.22
CA ASP A 115 3.24 -9.06 7.06
C ASP A 115 2.20 -9.22 8.17
N GLU A 116 1.02 -9.73 7.84
CA GLU A 116 -0.04 -9.98 8.81
C GLU A 116 0.33 -11.07 9.82
N ILE A 117 1.03 -12.12 9.35
CA ILE A 117 1.61 -13.14 10.23
C ILE A 117 2.64 -12.51 11.17
N HIS A 118 3.49 -11.59 10.67
CA HIS A 118 4.44 -10.87 11.51
C HIS A 118 3.73 -10.01 12.57
N GLN A 119 2.65 -9.32 12.22
CA GLN A 119 1.87 -8.51 13.17
C GLN A 119 1.28 -9.32 14.33
N LEU A 120 1.05 -10.63 14.16
CA LEU A 120 0.63 -11.50 15.29
C LEU A 120 1.67 -11.57 16.40
N PHE A 121 2.94 -11.27 16.12
CA PHE A 121 4.03 -11.26 17.09
C PHE A 121 4.31 -9.85 17.63
N VAL A 122 3.58 -8.84 17.18
CA VAL A 122 3.76 -7.44 17.59
C VAL A 122 2.73 -7.08 18.67
N PRO A 123 3.15 -6.57 19.85
CA PRO A 123 2.21 -6.21 20.92
C PRO A 123 1.15 -5.19 20.49
N GLY A 124 -0.11 -5.42 20.87
CA GLY A 124 -1.23 -4.53 20.55
C GLY A 124 -1.68 -4.56 19.09
N ARG A 125 -1.15 -5.48 18.27
CA ARG A 125 -1.62 -5.76 16.91
C ARG A 125 -2.44 -7.05 16.88
N SER A 126 -3.31 -7.16 15.88
CA SER A 126 -4.10 -8.36 15.63
C SER A 126 -3.97 -8.72 14.16
N GLY A 127 -3.58 -9.97 13.86
CA GLY A 127 -3.60 -10.48 12.50
C GLY A 127 -5.01 -10.85 12.06
N GLN A 128 -5.48 -10.30 10.94
CA GLN A 128 -6.80 -10.50 10.36
C GLN A 128 -6.70 -10.87 8.88
N VAL A 129 -7.40 -11.94 8.47
CA VAL A 129 -7.53 -12.30 7.06
C VAL A 129 -8.12 -11.16 6.22
N ARG A 130 -8.98 -10.34 6.84
CA ARG A 130 -9.54 -9.14 6.20
C ARG A 130 -8.46 -8.17 5.74
N ASP A 131 -7.37 -8.03 6.49
CA ASP A 131 -6.31 -7.07 6.19
C ASP A 131 -5.48 -7.56 5.01
N VAL A 132 -5.15 -8.85 4.98
CA VAL A 132 -4.55 -9.50 3.80
C VAL A 132 -5.40 -9.29 2.54
N LEU A 133 -6.73 -9.36 2.65
CA LEU A 133 -7.63 -9.12 1.52
C LEU A 133 -7.62 -7.66 1.05
N ILE A 134 -7.66 -6.70 1.98
CA ILE A 134 -7.61 -5.26 1.69
C ILE A 134 -6.27 -4.93 1.01
N ASP A 135 -5.17 -5.43 1.53
CA ASP A 135 -3.83 -5.19 1.02
C ASP A 135 -3.62 -5.86 -0.34
N SER A 136 -4.17 -7.06 -0.52
CA SER A 136 -4.22 -7.75 -1.82
C SER A 136 -5.01 -6.95 -2.88
N CYS A 137 -6.11 -6.31 -2.48
CA CYS A 137 -6.86 -5.40 -3.36
C CYS A 137 -6.02 -4.16 -3.70
N GLY A 138 -5.31 -3.58 -2.72
CA GLY A 138 -4.33 -2.52 -2.93
C GLY A 138 -3.29 -2.89 -3.99
N ALA A 139 -2.61 -4.01 -3.79
CA ALA A 139 -1.64 -4.56 -4.75
C ALA A 139 -2.24 -4.76 -6.15
N PHE A 140 -3.45 -5.31 -6.23
CA PHE A 140 -4.15 -5.48 -7.49
C PHE A 140 -4.41 -4.14 -8.22
N ILE A 141 -4.89 -3.13 -7.49
CA ILE A 141 -5.14 -1.78 -8.03
C ILE A 141 -3.83 -1.19 -8.58
N GLY A 142 -2.74 -1.29 -7.82
CA GLY A 142 -1.41 -0.85 -8.28
C GLY A 142 -0.97 -1.50 -9.58
N VAL A 143 -1.11 -2.82 -9.68
CA VAL A 143 -0.78 -3.60 -10.88
C VAL A 143 -1.66 -3.18 -12.06
N MET A 144 -2.96 -2.96 -11.86
CA MET A 144 -3.89 -2.49 -12.89
C MET A 144 -3.53 -1.11 -13.42
N LEU A 145 -3.25 -0.16 -12.53
CA LEU A 145 -2.83 1.18 -12.90
C LEU A 145 -1.52 1.13 -13.71
N ALA A 146 -0.54 0.35 -13.28
CA ALA A 146 0.72 0.17 -13.99
C ALA A 146 0.52 -0.43 -15.39
N THR A 147 -0.30 -1.49 -15.49
CA THR A 147 -0.65 -2.14 -16.77
C THR A 147 -1.33 -1.17 -17.73
N TRP A 148 -2.28 -0.38 -17.24
CA TRP A 148 -2.99 0.63 -18.01
C TRP A 148 -2.06 1.74 -18.51
N MET A 149 -1.16 2.24 -17.65
CA MET A 149 -0.18 3.27 -18.01
C MET A 149 0.75 2.80 -19.12
N VAL A 150 1.24 1.55 -19.05
CA VAL A 150 2.12 1.00 -20.10
C VAL A 150 1.35 0.78 -21.40
N SER A 151 0.16 0.18 -21.33
CA SER A 151 -0.70 -0.03 -22.50
C SER A 151 -1.00 1.26 -23.25
N ARG A 152 -1.21 2.37 -22.54
CA ARG A 152 -1.40 3.71 -23.14
C ARG A 152 -0.14 4.24 -23.82
N ARG A 153 1.04 4.00 -23.24
CA ARG A 153 2.33 4.42 -23.81
C ARG A 153 2.67 3.65 -25.08
N GLU A 154 2.37 2.36 -25.12
CA GLU A 154 2.59 1.51 -26.31
C GLU A 154 1.68 1.92 -27.47
N LYS A 155 0.39 2.17 -27.22
CA LYS A 155 -0.53 2.70 -28.24
C LYS A 155 -0.03 4.01 -28.85
N LYS A 156 0.38 4.98 -28.01
CA LYS A 156 0.91 6.28 -28.48
C LYS A 156 2.19 6.16 -29.32
N ARG A 157 3.02 5.14 -29.08
CA ARG A 157 4.24 4.87 -29.88
C ARG A 157 3.94 4.21 -31.23
N SER A 158 2.84 3.47 -31.35
CA SER A 158 2.45 2.81 -32.59
C SER A 158 1.71 3.73 -33.58
N THR A 159 1.22 4.88 -33.11
CA THR A 159 0.49 5.87 -33.94
C THR A 159 1.39 7.03 -34.42
N LYS A 160 2.64 7.09 -33.95
CA LYS A 160 3.68 7.99 -34.46
C LYS A 160 4.59 7.22 -35.40
#